data_AF-A0AAW0LXT5-F1
#
_entry.id   AF-A0AAW0LXT5-F1
#
_cell.length_a   1.000
_cell.length_b   1.000
_cell.length_c   1.000
_cell.angle_alpha   90.00
_cell.angle_beta   90.00
_cell.angle_gamma   90.00
#
_symmetry.space_group_name_H-M   'P 1'
#
loop_
_entity.id
_entity.type
_entity.pdbx_description
1 polymer ?
#
loop_
_entity_poly.entity_id
_entity_poly.type
_entity_poly.pdbx_seq_one_letter_code
_entity_poly.pdbx_strand_id
1 'polypeptide(L)'
;MQQVWANNVTTSGVNYASMLNTGNFVLARQDYVNLWESFNAPIDTILPTQVPNQGGILVSHVSETNYSSGNFQFLLQSDGDLVLSLVDVTHNFVRYKYWESNTLGTGF
;
A
#
# COMPACT_ATOMS: atom_id res chain seq x y z
N MET A 1 -1.39 -13.73 26.10
CA MET A 1 -1.45 -13.40 24.67
C MET A 1 -0.72 -12.09 24.45
N GLN A 2 0.12 -11.99 23.43
CA GLN A 2 0.87 -10.77 23.10
C GLN A 2 0.29 -10.13 21.84
N GLN A 3 0.08 -8.81 21.88
CA GLN A 3 -0.34 -8.05 20.70
C GLN A 3 0.85 -7.95 19.73
N VAL A 4 0.65 -8.42 18.50
CA VAL A 4 1.69 -8.42 17.46
C VAL A 4 1.51 -7.26 16.47
N TRP A 5 0.29 -6.71 16.36
CA TRP A 5 -0.03 -5.57 15.51
C TRP A 5 -1.37 -4.95 15.95
N ALA A 6 -1.52 -3.63 15.78
CA ALA A 6 -2.79 -2.93 15.86
C ALA A 6 -2.77 -1.69 14.97
N ASN A 7 -3.91 -1.36 14.36
CA ASN A 7 -4.10 -0.07 13.71
C ASN A 7 -4.44 1.01 14.74
N ASN A 8 -4.03 2.25 14.47
CA ASN A 8 -4.31 3.42 15.31
C ASN A 8 -5.76 3.94 15.19
N VAL A 9 -6.67 3.16 14.58
CA VAL A 9 -8.09 3.50 14.60
C VAL A 9 -8.53 3.40 16.06
N THR A 10 -8.96 4.52 16.64
CA THR A 10 -9.62 4.50 17.93
C THR A 10 -10.78 3.52 17.84
N THR A 11 -10.78 2.46 18.66
CA THR A 11 -11.84 1.44 18.65
C THR A 11 -13.22 2.03 18.91
N SER A 12 -13.28 3.26 19.44
CA SER A 12 -14.49 4.07 19.52
C SER A 12 -15.08 4.32 18.13
N GLY A 13 -16.21 3.67 17.85
CA GLY A 13 -17.00 3.87 16.65
C GLY A 13 -16.93 2.75 15.62
N VAL A 14 -15.98 1.81 15.72
CA VAL A 14 -16.00 0.59 14.90
C VAL A 14 -17.19 -0.27 15.34
N ASN A 15 -18.06 -0.61 14.39
CA ASN A 15 -19.23 -1.45 14.61
C ASN A 15 -19.05 -2.85 14.02
N TYR A 16 -18.40 -2.96 12.86
CA TYR A 16 -18.13 -4.24 12.22
C TYR A 16 -16.84 -4.21 11.39
N ALA A 17 -16.38 -5.41 11.04
CA ALA A 17 -15.32 -5.66 10.08
C ALA A 17 -15.86 -6.56 8.96
N SER A 18 -15.42 -6.34 7.72
CA SER A 18 -15.88 -7.16 6.59
C SER A 18 -14.81 -7.32 5.51
N MET A 19 -14.80 -8.47 4.86
CA MET A 19 -14.02 -8.72 3.65
C MET A 19 -14.94 -8.53 2.45
N LEU A 20 -14.71 -7.48 1.68
CA LEU A 20 -15.50 -7.18 0.49
C LEU A 20 -15.13 -8.12 -0.66
N ASN A 21 -16.04 -8.31 -1.62
CA ASN A 21 -15.80 -9.12 -2.82
C ASN A 21 -14.65 -8.58 -3.69
N THR A 22 -14.23 -7.33 -3.47
CA THR A 22 -13.05 -6.72 -4.12
C THR A 22 -11.73 -7.20 -3.51
N GLY A 23 -11.76 -7.86 -2.35
CA GLY A 23 -10.57 -8.19 -1.56
C GLY A 23 -10.19 -7.11 -0.55
N ASN A 24 -10.94 -6.01 -0.47
CA ASN A 24 -10.71 -4.96 0.51
C ASN A 24 -11.27 -5.39 1.88
N PHE A 25 -10.41 -5.44 2.89
CA PHE A 25 -10.81 -5.68 4.28
C PHE A 25 -11.05 -4.33 4.95
N VAL A 26 -12.26 -4.11 5.47
CA VAL A 26 -12.69 -2.83 6.03
C VAL A 26 -13.07 -2.94 7.50
N LEU A 27 -12.77 -1.89 8.25
CA LEU A 27 -13.34 -1.61 9.57
C LEU A 27 -14.31 -0.45 9.42
N ALA A 28 -15.56 -0.60 9.85
CA ALA A 28 -16.61 0.37 9.55
C ALA A 28 -17.52 0.66 10.74
N ARG A 29 -18.15 1.83 10.70
CA ARG A 29 -19.18 2.29 11.64
C ARG A 29 -20.56 1.70 11.29
N GLN A 30 -21.52 1.89 12.18
CA GLN A 30 -22.91 1.44 11.96
C GLN A 30 -23.60 2.14 10.78
N ASP A 31 -23.18 3.35 10.43
CA ASP A 31 -23.65 4.12 9.27
C ASP A 31 -22.92 3.75 7.97
N TYR A 32 -22.22 2.61 7.95
CA TYR A 32 -21.48 2.05 6.81
C TYR A 32 -20.26 2.86 6.35
N VAL A 33 -19.82 3.85 7.14
CA VAL A 33 -18.59 4.59 6.86
C VAL A 33 -17.37 3.74 7.20
N ASN A 34 -16.50 3.53 6.21
CA ASN A 34 -15.19 2.91 6.41
C ASN A 34 -14.30 3.83 7.24
N LEU A 35 -13.83 3.33 8.38
CA LEU A 35 -12.85 4.00 9.25
C LEU A 35 -11.41 3.62 8.89
N TRP A 36 -11.24 2.42 8.33
CA TRP A 36 -9.97 1.91 7.84
C TRP A 36 -10.23 0.84 6.79
N GLU A 37 -9.31 0.70 5.85
CA GLU A 37 -9.39 -0.30 4.79
C GLU A 37 -7.99 -0.78 4.37
N SER A 38 -7.86 -2.05 4.03
CA SER A 38 -6.58 -2.66 3.64
C SER A 38 -6.04 -2.09 2.34
N PHE A 39 -6.92 -1.60 1.45
CA PHE A 39 -6.51 -1.01 0.17
C PHE A 39 -5.68 0.27 0.31
N ASN A 40 -5.76 0.96 1.46
CA ASN A 40 -4.93 2.11 1.77
C ASN A 40 -3.54 1.75 2.34
N ALA A 41 -3.26 0.47 2.52
CA ALA A 41 -1.95 -0.03 2.95
C ALA A 41 -1.47 -1.18 2.03
N PRO A 42 -1.29 -0.93 0.71
CA PRO A 42 -0.73 -1.92 -0.20
C PRO A 42 0.68 -2.35 0.25
N ILE A 43 1.01 -3.62 0.00
CA ILE A 43 2.34 -4.18 0.31
C ILE A 43 3.12 -4.37 -0.99
N ASP A 44 2.82 -5.42 -1.75
CA ASP A 44 3.56 -5.79 -2.97
C ASP A 44 2.65 -5.94 -4.20
N THR A 45 1.34 -5.88 -4.02
CA THR A 45 0.33 -6.16 -5.05
C THR A 45 -0.73 -5.06 -5.11
N ILE A 46 -1.08 -4.64 -6.32
CA ILE A 46 -2.28 -3.82 -6.60
C ILE A 46 -3.39 -4.76 -7.07
N LEU A 47 -4.53 -4.74 -6.37
CA LEU A 47 -5.69 -5.53 -6.77
C LEU A 47 -6.61 -4.75 -7.75
N PRO A 48 -7.44 -5.45 -8.55
CA PRO A 48 -8.48 -4.78 -9.31
C PRO A 48 -9.32 -3.88 -8.40
N THR A 49 -9.69 -2.70 -8.87
CA THR A 49 -10.42 -1.64 -8.13
C THR A 49 -9.64 -0.95 -7.01
N GLN A 50 -8.42 -1.38 -6.70
CA GLN A 50 -7.54 -0.63 -5.79
C GLN A 50 -6.94 0.57 -6.52
N VAL A 51 -7.10 1.75 -5.94
CA VAL A 51 -6.50 3.00 -6.43
C VAL A 51 -5.33 3.36 -5.52
N PRO A 52 -4.08 3.32 -6.01
CA PRO A 52 -2.93 3.77 -5.23
C PRO A 52 -3.05 5.27 -4.93
N ASN A 53 -2.77 5.64 -3.69
CA ASN A 53 -2.65 7.05 -3.32
C ASN A 53 -1.32 7.63 -3.86
N GLN A 54 -1.27 8.93 -4.09
CA GLN A 54 0.00 9.62 -4.33
C GLN A 54 0.94 9.42 -3.12
N GLY A 55 2.21 9.16 -3.40
CA GLY A 55 3.19 8.72 -2.40
C GLY A 55 3.02 7.26 -1.98
N GLY A 56 2.03 6.55 -2.54
CA GLY A 56 1.80 5.13 -2.33
C GLY A 56 2.92 4.31 -2.95
N ILE A 57 3.46 3.42 -2.14
CA ILE A 57 4.61 2.59 -2.49
C ILE A 57 4.24 1.12 -2.37
N LEU A 58 4.58 0.34 -3.39
CA LEU A 58 4.63 -1.11 -3.29
C LEU A 58 6.08 -1.53 -3.16
N VAL A 59 6.35 -2.44 -2.24
CA VAL A 59 7.67 -2.99 -1.97
C VAL A 59 7.61 -4.48 -2.23
N SER A 60 8.48 -4.98 -3.10
CA SER A 60 8.57 -6.42 -3.36
C SER A 60 8.88 -7.20 -2.08
N HIS A 61 8.53 -8.48 -2.04
CA HIS A 61 9.05 -9.38 -1.02
C HIS A 61 10.45 -9.90 -1.40
N VAL A 62 11.19 -10.48 -0.43
CA VAL A 62 12.53 -11.06 -0.67
C VAL A 62 12.46 -12.34 -1.49
N SER A 63 11.46 -13.18 -1.23
CA SER A 63 11.19 -14.41 -1.99
C SER A 63 9.73 -14.86 -1.78
N GLU A 64 9.27 -15.83 -2.55
CA GLU A 64 7.91 -16.42 -2.44
C GLU A 64 7.55 -16.90 -1.02
N THR A 65 8.57 -17.23 -0.21
CA THR A 65 8.41 -17.71 1.16
C THR A 65 8.83 -16.69 2.22
N ASN A 66 9.37 -15.54 1.81
CA ASN A 66 9.86 -14.50 2.70
C ASN A 66 9.23 -13.15 2.35
N TYR A 67 8.14 -12.83 3.05
CA TYR A 67 7.34 -11.60 2.91
C TYR A 67 7.96 -10.35 3.55
N SER A 68 9.24 -10.41 3.95
CA SER A 68 9.97 -9.19 4.34
C SER A 68 10.26 -8.31 3.12
N SER A 69 10.47 -7.02 3.36
CA SER A 69 10.75 -6.02 2.32
C SER A 69 12.02 -6.36 1.53
N GLY A 70 11.85 -6.56 0.23
CA GLY A 70 12.89 -6.75 -0.77
C GLY A 70 13.31 -5.43 -1.43
N ASN A 71 14.10 -5.54 -2.50
CA ASN A 71 14.85 -4.42 -3.07
C ASN A 71 14.17 -3.72 -4.25
N PHE A 72 12.92 -4.05 -4.58
CA PHE A 72 12.21 -3.37 -5.67
C PHE A 72 11.05 -2.56 -5.12
N GLN A 73 10.91 -1.34 -5.63
CA GLN A 73 9.81 -0.43 -5.29
C GLN A 73 9.08 0.03 -6.53
N PHE A 74 7.75 0.07 -6.42
CA PHE A 74 6.87 0.69 -7.40
C PHE A 74 6.11 1.83 -6.72
N LEU A 75 6.47 3.06 -7.05
CA LEU A 75 6.06 4.27 -6.34
C LEU A 75 5.28 5.19 -7.28
N LEU A 76 4.05 5.53 -6.91
CA LEU A 76 3.33 6.65 -7.49
C LEU A 76 3.82 7.93 -6.81
N GLN A 77 4.67 8.69 -7.48
CA GLN A 77 5.28 9.90 -6.93
C GLN A 77 4.26 11.03 -6.82
N SER A 78 4.54 12.00 -5.94
CA SER A 78 3.66 13.16 -5.73
C SER A 78 3.54 14.06 -6.96
N ASP A 79 4.47 13.95 -7.90
CA ASP A 79 4.45 14.67 -9.17
C ASP A 79 3.62 13.95 -10.26
N GLY A 80 3.00 12.81 -9.92
CA GLY A 80 2.16 12.03 -10.83
C GLY A 80 2.93 11.04 -11.71
N ASP A 81 4.25 10.89 -11.55
CA ASP A 81 5.00 9.86 -12.26
C ASP A 81 5.02 8.53 -11.49
N LEU A 82 4.83 7.42 -12.20
CA LEU A 82 4.82 6.07 -11.63
C LEU A 82 6.12 5.37 -12.00
N VAL A 83 6.92 5.01 -10.98
CA VAL A 83 8.30 4.56 -11.20
C VAL A 83 8.57 3.21 -10.56
N LEU A 84 9.17 2.31 -11.35
CA LEU A 84 9.72 1.03 -10.90
C LEU A 84 11.23 1.15 -10.72
N SER A 85 11.73 0.82 -9.54
CA SER A 85 13.15 1.02 -9.20
C SER A 85 13.74 -0.10 -8.35
N LEU A 86 15.06 -0.30 -8.50
CA LEU A 86 15.90 -1.01 -7.54
C LEU A 86 16.29 -0.03 -6.44
N VAL A 87 16.06 -0.42 -5.19
CA VAL A 87 16.40 0.37 -4.01
C VAL A 87 17.36 -0.36 -3.10
N ASP A 88 18.17 0.42 -2.40
CA ASP A 88 18.86 -0.03 -1.21
C ASP A 88 17.96 0.21 -0.01
N VAL A 89 17.27 -0.84 0.46
CA VAL A 89 16.33 -0.73 1.59
C VAL A 89 17.05 -0.31 2.87
N THR A 90 18.29 -0.76 3.05
CA THR A 90 19.11 -0.45 4.23
C THR A 90 19.49 1.03 4.32
N HIS A 91 19.73 1.68 3.18
CA HIS A 91 20.18 3.06 3.12
C HIS A 91 19.12 4.03 2.56
N ASN A 92 17.93 3.51 2.26
CA ASN A 92 16.77 4.23 1.77
C ASN A 92 17.05 5.13 0.55
N PHE A 93 17.79 4.62 -0.44
CA PHE A 93 18.04 5.34 -1.70
C PHE A 93 17.83 4.49 -2.94
N VAL A 94 17.45 5.14 -4.04
CA VAL A 94 17.25 4.52 -5.35
C VAL A 94 18.60 4.24 -6.01
N ARG A 95 18.87 2.97 -6.32
CA ARG A 95 20.08 2.54 -7.05
C ARG A 95 19.91 2.69 -8.56
N TYR A 96 18.76 2.28 -9.07
CA TYR A 96 18.48 2.25 -10.50
C TYR A 96 16.99 2.34 -10.77
N LYS A 97 16.58 3.08 -11.80
CA LYS A 97 15.19 3.13 -12.26
C LYS A 97 15.04 2.26 -13.49
N TYR A 98 14.17 1.25 -13.41
CA TYR A 98 13.93 0.32 -14.53
C TYR A 98 12.90 0.86 -15.51
N TRP A 99 11.89 1.57 -15.01
CA TRP A 99 10.76 2.04 -15.80
C TRP A 99 10.08 3.24 -15.14
N GLU A 100 9.53 4.13 -15.97
CA GLU A 100 8.78 5.33 -15.59
C GLU A 100 7.58 5.46 -16.52
N SER A 101 6.42 5.89 -16.01
CA SER A 101 5.22 6.11 -16.84
C SER A 101 5.32 7.34 -17.72
N ASN A 102 6.22 8.28 -17.42
CA ASN A 102 6.36 9.58 -18.08
C ASN A 102 5.07 10.40 -17.99
N THR A 103 4.44 10.40 -16.82
CA THR A 103 3.18 11.11 -16.54
C THR A 103 3.35 12.29 -15.59
N LEU A 104 4.55 12.89 -15.62
CA LEU A 104 4.89 14.05 -14.82
C LEU A 104 3.84 15.17 -14.99
N GLY A 105 3.20 15.55 -13.90
CA GLY A 105 2.18 16.60 -13.86
C GLY A 105 0.84 16.19 -14.49
N THR A 106 0.63 14.92 -14.83
CA THR A 106 -0.61 14.44 -15.45
C THR A 106 -1.15 13.11 -14.91
N GLY A 107 -0.36 12.38 -14.11
CA GLY A 107 -0.74 11.07 -13.56
C GLY A 107 -1.37 11.15 -12.17
N PHE A 108 -2.44 11.92 -12.05
CA PHE A 108 -3.22 12.08 -10.81
C PHE A 108 -4.73 12.02 -11.04
#